data_AF-R8HX70-F1
#
_entry.id   AF-R8HX70-F1
#
_cell.length_a   1.000
_cell.length_b   1.000
_cell.length_c   1.000
_cell.angle_alpha   90.00
_cell.angle_beta   90.00
_cell.angle_gamma   90.00
#
_symmetry.space_group_name_H-M   'P 1'
#
loop_
_entity.id
_entity.type
_entity.pdbx_description
1 polymer ?
#
loop_
_entity_poly.entity_id
_entity_poly.type
_entity_poly.pdbx_seq_one_letter_code
_entity_poly.pdbx_strand_id
1 'polypeptide(L)' 'MKGTQMLALNKKCWDTVAPYFFQVDCLPKYGPYTASEDEIHLFDSIRNKKVLDIGCGSGHSLQYMAEHGAE' A
#
# COMPACT_ATOMS: atom_id res chain seq x y z
N MET A 1 24.93 2.58 -16.67
CA MET A 1 23.98 2.41 -17.80
C MET A 1 23.05 1.21 -17.68
N LYS A 2 23.39 0.08 -17.01
CA LYS A 2 22.44 -1.05 -16.81
C LYS A 2 21.32 -0.79 -15.78
N GLY A 3 21.61 -0.08 -14.68
CA GLY A 3 20.61 0.18 -13.62
C GLY A 3 19.40 1.01 -14.10
N THR A 4 19.65 2.04 -14.91
CA THR A 4 18.58 2.89 -15.48
C THR A 4 17.64 2.09 -16.39
N GLN A 5 18.15 1.11 -17.13
CA GLN A 5 17.32 0.24 -17.98
C GLN A 5 16.39 -0.66 -17.14
N MET A 6 16.88 -1.18 -16.02
CA MET A 6 16.06 -1.99 -15.11
C MET A 6 14.96 -1.18 -14.43
N LEU A 7 15.24 0.07 -14.03
CA LEU A 7 14.23 0.96 -13.47
C LEU A 7 13.13 1.30 -14.50
N ALA A 8 13.51 1.56 -15.74
CA ALA A 8 12.57 1.83 -16.82
C ALA A 8 11.68 0.61 -17.13
N LEU A 9 12.27 -0.60 -17.15
CA LEU A 9 11.52 -1.84 -17.33
C LEU A 9 10.55 -2.08 -16.17
N ASN A 10 11.00 -1.90 -14.93
CA ASN A 10 10.18 -2.07 -13.74
C ASN A 10 8.98 -1.11 -13.74
N LYS A 11 9.22 0.17 -14.03
CA LYS A 11 8.15 1.17 -14.17
C LYS A 11 7.14 0.75 -15.24
N LYS A 12 7.61 0.35 -16.42
CA LYS A 12 6.72 -0.08 -17.52
C LYS A 12 5.84 -1.27 -17.12
N CYS A 13 6.40 -2.25 -16.41
CA CYS A 13 5.63 -3.41 -15.94
C CYS A 13 4.52 -2.97 -14.97
N TRP A 14 4.85 -2.16 -13.96
CA TRP A 14 3.87 -1.64 -13.01
C TRP A 14 2.80 -0.76 -13.66
N ASP A 15 3.19 0.15 -14.56
CA ASP A 15 2.24 0.96 -15.32
C ASP A 15 1.26 0.09 -16.13
N THR A 16 1.72 -1.05 -16.66
CA THR A 16 0.89 -1.99 -17.44
C THR A 16 -0.11 -2.75 -16.56
N VAL A 17 0.31 -3.18 -15.36
CA VAL A 17 -0.53 -4.04 -14.51
C VAL A 17 -1.34 -3.26 -13.47
N ALA A 18 -1.05 -1.98 -13.24
CA ALA A 18 -1.71 -1.15 -12.22
C ALA A 18 -3.25 -1.24 -12.18
N PRO A 19 -3.99 -1.28 -13.31
CA PRO A 19 -5.44 -1.40 -13.28
C PRO A 19 -5.95 -2.67 -12.58
N TYR A 20 -5.18 -3.78 -12.62
CA TYR A 20 -5.54 -5.03 -11.96
C TYR A 20 -5.35 -4.99 -10.44
N PHE A 21 -4.63 -4.00 -9.92
CA PHE A 21 -4.33 -3.84 -8.49
C PHE A 21 -5.11 -2.70 -7.83
N PHE A 22 -6.05 -2.07 -8.54
CA PHE A 22 -6.84 -0.99 -8.00
C PHE A 22 -7.75 -1.51 -6.86
N GLN A 23 -7.46 -1.09 -5.62
CA GLN A 23 -8.16 -1.52 -4.40
C GLN A 23 -8.02 -3.02 -4.07
N VAL A 24 -7.01 -3.68 -4.64
CA VAL A 24 -6.74 -5.09 -4.34
C VAL A 24 -5.83 -5.17 -3.12
N ASP A 25 -6.22 -5.99 -2.14
CA ASP A 25 -5.45 -6.31 -0.93
C ASP A 25 -4.86 -5.10 -0.18
N CYS A 26 -5.62 -3.99 -0.14
CA CYS A 26 -5.29 -2.82 0.68
C CYS A 26 -5.87 -2.95 2.09
N LEU A 27 -5.32 -2.16 3.03
CA LEU A 27 -5.80 -2.14 4.41
C LEU A 27 -7.32 -1.90 4.49
N PRO A 28 -8.01 -2.57 5.43
CA PRO A 28 -7.45 -3.38 6.53
C PRO A 28 -7.01 -4.80 6.12
N LYS A 29 -7.14 -5.21 4.86
CA LYS A 29 -6.75 -6.57 4.45
C LYS A 29 -5.24 -6.63 4.17
N TYR A 30 -4.60 -7.70 4.66
CA TYR A 30 -3.21 -8.03 4.33
C TYR A 30 -3.05 -9.01 3.16
N GLY A 31 -4.18 -9.50 2.64
CA GLY A 31 -4.23 -10.50 1.58
C GLY A 31 -5.49 -11.36 1.66
N PRO A 32 -5.69 -12.27 0.68
CA PRO A 32 -6.93 -13.04 0.55
C PRO A 32 -7.14 -14.13 1.61
N TYR A 33 -6.07 -14.55 2.30
CA TYR A 33 -6.09 -15.67 3.26
C TYR A 33 -5.47 -15.31 4.62
N THR A 34 -5.32 -14.01 4.88
CA THR A 34 -4.74 -13.48 6.12
C THR A 34 -5.83 -12.81 6.94
N ALA A 35 -5.70 -12.82 8.27
CA ALA A 35 -6.50 -11.94 9.12
C ALA A 35 -6.28 -10.47 8.71
N SER A 36 -7.30 -9.65 8.92
CA SER A 36 -7.28 -8.21 8.69
C SER A 36 -6.67 -7.46 9.86
N GLU A 37 -6.22 -6.24 9.62
CA GLU A 37 -5.75 -5.33 10.66
C GLU A 37 -6.77 -5.10 11.77
N ASP A 38 -8.06 -5.10 11.42
CA ASP A 38 -9.14 -4.95 12.40
C ASP A 38 -9.32 -6.20 13.29
N GLU A 39 -8.73 -7.34 12.94
CA GLU A 39 -8.78 -8.58 13.72
C GLU A 39 -7.54 -8.79 14.60
N ILE A 40 -6.36 -8.39 14.12
CA ILE A 40 -5.08 -8.67 14.78
C ILE A 40 -4.37 -7.44 15.35
N HIS A 41 -4.78 -6.23 14.95
CA HIS A 41 -4.28 -4.96 15.46
C HIS A 41 -2.74 -4.90 15.48
N LEU A 42 -2.09 -5.13 14.32
CA LEU A 42 -0.62 -5.02 14.23
C LEU A 42 -0.15 -3.58 14.45
N PHE A 43 -0.98 -2.62 14.05
CA PHE A 43 -0.78 -1.23 14.42
C PHE A 43 -1.44 -0.98 15.78
N ASP A 44 -0.63 -0.48 16.71
CA ASP A 44 -1.15 0.28 17.84
C ASP A 44 -1.86 1.55 17.33
N SER A 45 -2.24 2.48 18.22
CA SER A 45 -2.79 3.76 17.78
C SER A 45 -1.87 4.47 16.80
N ILE A 46 -2.34 4.69 15.57
CA ILE A 46 -1.65 5.46 14.53
C ILE A 46 -2.00 6.95 14.55
N ARG A 47 -2.85 7.36 15.50
CA ARG A 47 -3.28 8.74 15.67
C ARG A 47 -2.08 9.68 15.89
N ASN A 48 -2.07 10.80 15.18
CA ASN A 48 -1.04 11.84 15.21
C ASN A 48 0.36 11.36 14.76
N LYS A 49 0.43 10.25 14.02
CA LYS A 49 1.70 9.75 13.47
C LYS A 49 1.83 10.11 11.99
N LYS A 50 3.06 10.44 11.60
CA LYS A 50 3.47 10.55 10.19
C LYS A 50 3.67 9.15 9.63
N VAL A 51 2.92 8.79 8.59
CA VAL A 51 3.01 7.47 7.93
C VAL A 51 3.63 7.62 6.54
N LEU A 52 4.58 6.76 6.22
CA LEU A 52 5.15 6.61 4.88
C LEU A 52 4.79 5.22 4.34
N ASP A 53 3.98 5.18 3.28
CA ASP A 53 3.63 3.95 2.56
C ASP A 53 4.49 3.83 1.29
N ILE A 54 5.45 2.92 1.30
CA ILE A 54 6.37 2.69 0.19
C ILE A 54 5.71 1.74 -0.81
N GLY A 55 5.44 2.26 -2.01
CA GLY A 55 4.72 1.48 -3.03
C GLY A 55 3.21 1.50 -2.84
N CYS A 56 2.66 2.60 -2.31
CA CYS A 56 1.24 2.80 -1.98
C CYS A 56 0.22 2.53 -3.10
N GLY A 57 0.64 2.32 -4.35
CA GLY A 57 -0.23 1.96 -5.45
C GLY A 57 -1.38 2.96 -5.64
N SER A 58 -2.62 2.49 -5.50
CA SER A 58 -3.82 3.33 -5.61
C SER A 58 -4.12 4.18 -4.37
N GLY A 59 -3.30 4.09 -3.31
CA GLY A 59 -3.38 4.94 -2.12
C GLY A 59 -4.44 4.55 -1.10
N HIS A 60 -5.14 3.42 -1.24
CA HIS A 60 -6.24 3.06 -0.35
C HIS A 60 -5.77 2.66 1.06
N SER A 61 -4.58 2.07 1.19
CA SER A 61 -3.97 1.85 2.51
C SER A 61 -3.60 3.16 3.20
N LEU A 62 -3.14 4.17 2.45
CA LEU A 62 -2.90 5.51 2.98
C LEU A 62 -4.21 6.20 3.39
N GLN A 63 -5.29 6.02 2.62
CA GLN A 63 -6.60 6.51 2.99
C GLN A 63 -7.07 5.89 4.32
N TYR A 64 -6.96 4.56 4.46
CA TYR A 64 -7.25 3.87 5.72
C TYR A 64 -6.45 4.49 6.88
N MET A 65 -5.16 4.74 6.71
CA MET A 65 -4.33 5.39 7.75
C MET A 65 -4.82 6.81 8.10
N ALA A 66 -5.18 7.63 7.11
CA ALA A 66 -5.72 8.96 7.35
C ALA A 66 -7.06 8.92 8.11
N GLU A 67 -7.95 7.99 7.75
CA GLU A 67 -9.22 7.76 8.43
C GLU A 67 -9.04 7.33 9.90
N HIS A 68 -7.90 6.69 10.22
CA HIS A 68 -7.52 6.28 11.58
C HIS A 68 -6.66 7.33 12.33
N GLY A 69 -6.51 8.52 11.75
CA GLY A 69 -5.92 9.69 12.41
C GLY A 69 -4.42 9.87 12.21
N ALA A 70 -3.81 9.23 11.21
CA ALA A 70 -2.47 9.61 10.77
C ALA A 70 -2.49 11.03 10.20
N GLU A 71 -1.46 11.83 10.50
CA GLU A 71 -1.36 13.23 10.07
C GLU A 71 0.06 13.60 9.64
#